data_AF-A0A5K3F9T4-F1
#
_entry.id   AF-A0A5K3F9T4-F1
#
_cell.length_a   1.000
_cell.length_b   1.000
_cell.length_c   1.000
_cell.angle_alpha   90.00
_cell.angle_beta   90.00
_cell.angle_gamma   90.00
#
_symmetry.space_group_name_H-M   'P 1'
#
loop_
_entity.id
_entity.type
_entity.pdbx_description
1 polymer ?
#
loop_
_entity_poly.entity_id
_entity_poly.type
_entity_poly.pdbx_seq_one_letter_code
_entity_poly.pdbx_strand_id
1 'polypeptide(L)'
;MCASSDPLTEFLALVPYGDRQLTAATIVKLRSELREHIATDGSITDPLKRIKCLKQVFTRIPISLRKSLREKVFSAMENCLDSSEALSIFTLLFSIIETCSLRNPDRSDLEASDIINYLPTVNSLIVTLTQSFLSQRSNLLSLLAWAIGTLAYTCRQCLIWCSHQDCLDLKEQPLEGYVPLDPDLLSSPCLPKLLKCVLNCQASGSPPPTPQSKYLLSELVLASAFSDGTIKLVQQCSNFELYNPLENEFDSSCASLHSKVERKTTSNHKSFLSHQDVQSALMTSDLLKIQETVKSIEGSILDNAPLTEDFKLICKVTIQNAPAILLTAANKLNESTDASDEIRSIYCSLFCGFLRVWIYALERRLVFAEIPQSYLYLCGFANARFQVHALIMFIAFNVCPTY
;
A
#
# COMPACT_ATOMS: atom_id res chain seq x y z
N MET A 1 19.47 -41.47 -4.55
CA MET A 1 19.22 -40.09 -5.03
C MET A 1 18.01 -39.58 -4.27
N CYS A 2 18.20 -38.71 -3.28
CA CYS A 2 17.07 -38.11 -2.56
C CYS A 2 16.31 -37.23 -3.55
N ALA A 3 15.02 -37.49 -3.74
CA ALA A 3 14.16 -36.66 -4.58
C ALA A 3 14.26 -35.21 -4.08
N SER A 4 14.54 -34.27 -4.99
CA SER A 4 14.42 -32.84 -4.71
C SER A 4 13.07 -32.59 -4.05
N SER A 5 13.07 -31.93 -2.90
CA SER A 5 11.84 -31.60 -2.17
C SER A 5 10.86 -30.88 -3.09
N ASP A 6 9.59 -31.27 -3.01
CA ASP A 6 8.51 -30.63 -3.77
C ASP A 6 8.53 -29.10 -3.52
N PRO A 7 8.62 -28.26 -4.56
CA PRO A 7 8.74 -26.80 -4.40
C PRO A 7 7.61 -26.18 -3.56
N LEU A 8 6.40 -26.73 -3.65
CA LEU A 8 5.27 -26.28 -2.83
C LEU A 8 5.46 -26.64 -1.35
N THR A 9 6.03 -27.80 -1.05
CA THR A 9 6.33 -28.23 0.31
C THR A 9 7.37 -27.31 0.97
N GLU A 10 8.42 -26.91 0.23
CA GLU A 10 9.41 -25.94 0.75
C GLU A 10 8.81 -24.57 1.02
N PHE A 11 7.91 -24.11 0.14
CA PHE A 11 7.18 -22.85 0.33
C PHE A 11 6.27 -22.90 1.57
N LEU A 12 5.48 -23.98 1.72
CA LEU A 12 4.55 -24.15 2.83
C LEU A 12 5.28 -24.27 4.19
N ALA A 13 6.53 -24.72 4.21
CA ALA A 13 7.32 -24.74 5.43
C ALA A 13 7.56 -23.34 6.02
N LEU A 14 7.54 -22.28 5.19
CA LEU A 14 7.70 -20.90 5.62
C LEU A 14 6.38 -20.21 6.01
N VAL A 15 5.23 -20.83 5.72
CA VAL A 15 3.91 -20.34 6.14
C VAL A 15 3.71 -20.65 7.63
N PRO A 16 3.09 -19.75 8.43
CA PRO A 16 2.77 -20.01 9.83
C PRO A 16 2.04 -21.34 10.02
N TYR A 17 2.47 -22.13 11.02
CA TYR A 17 2.01 -23.51 11.21
C TYR A 17 0.48 -23.66 11.21
N GLY A 18 -0.23 -22.74 11.88
CA GLY A 18 -1.69 -22.75 11.96
C GLY A 18 -2.41 -22.52 10.63
N ASP A 19 -1.75 -21.87 9.65
CA ASP A 19 -2.34 -21.55 8.36
C ASP A 19 -1.91 -22.53 7.25
N ARG A 20 -0.87 -23.35 7.47
CA ARG A 20 -0.29 -24.23 6.43
C ARG A 20 -1.30 -25.11 5.72
N GLN A 21 -2.18 -25.78 6.48
CA GLN A 21 -3.18 -26.69 5.90
C GLN A 21 -4.20 -25.94 5.04
N LEU A 22 -4.66 -24.78 5.52
CA LEU A 22 -5.58 -23.91 4.78
C LEU A 22 -4.93 -23.38 3.50
N THR A 23 -3.70 -22.89 3.59
CA THR A 23 -2.93 -22.39 2.46
C THR A 23 -2.70 -23.49 1.43
N ALA A 24 -2.26 -24.67 1.85
CA ALA A 24 -2.05 -25.82 0.97
C ALA A 24 -3.34 -26.23 0.25
N ALA A 25 -4.44 -26.40 1.00
CA ALA A 25 -5.73 -26.78 0.42
C ALA A 25 -6.26 -25.73 -0.56
N THR A 26 -6.04 -24.44 -0.26
CA THR A 26 -6.47 -23.33 -1.12
C THR A 26 -5.64 -23.27 -2.41
N ILE A 27 -4.32 -23.46 -2.32
CA ILE A 27 -3.43 -23.53 -3.48
C ILE A 27 -3.81 -24.71 -4.39
N VAL A 28 -4.02 -25.89 -3.82
CA VAL A 28 -4.40 -27.10 -4.59
C VAL A 28 -5.74 -26.89 -5.30
N LYS A 29 -6.73 -26.28 -4.63
CA LYS A 29 -8.02 -25.96 -5.25
C LYS A 29 -7.88 -24.96 -6.39
N LEU A 30 -7.16 -23.85 -6.19
CA LEU A 30 -6.89 -22.89 -7.26
C LEU A 30 -6.21 -23.57 -8.45
N ARG A 31 -5.20 -24.40 -8.21
CA ARG A 31 -4.49 -25.13 -9.28
C ARG A 31 -5.42 -26.04 -10.07
N SER A 32 -6.34 -26.73 -9.39
CA SER A 32 -7.31 -27.63 -10.06
C SER A 32 -8.34 -26.91 -10.93
N GLU A 33 -8.55 -25.60 -10.70
CA GLU A 33 -9.49 -24.76 -11.44
C GLU A 33 -8.81 -24.05 -12.63
N LEU A 34 -7.48 -24.01 -12.69
CA LEU A 34 -6.70 -23.43 -13.79
C LEU A 34 -6.70 -24.35 -15.03
N ARG A 35 -6.67 -23.72 -16.21
CA ARG A 35 -6.55 -24.38 -17.51
C ARG A 35 -5.67 -23.53 -18.40
N GLU A 36 -4.76 -24.15 -19.16
CA GLU A 36 -3.90 -23.44 -20.13
C GLU A 36 -4.64 -22.35 -20.91
N HIS A 37 -5.84 -22.67 -21.43
CA HIS A 37 -6.70 -21.70 -22.09
C HIS A 37 -7.73 -21.11 -21.13
N ILE A 38 -7.67 -19.79 -20.97
CA ILE A 38 -8.55 -19.04 -20.05
C ILE A 38 -9.94 -18.87 -20.67
N ALA A 39 -10.98 -19.11 -19.88
CA ALA A 39 -12.36 -18.98 -20.33
C ALA A 39 -12.79 -17.51 -20.48
N THR A 40 -13.56 -17.20 -21.52
CA THR A 40 -14.07 -15.84 -21.77
C THR A 40 -15.23 -15.44 -20.84
N ASP A 41 -16.00 -16.42 -20.36
CA ASP A 41 -17.21 -16.25 -19.55
C ASP A 41 -17.26 -17.14 -18.29
N GLY A 42 -16.11 -17.67 -17.87
CA GLY A 42 -15.97 -18.45 -16.65
C GLY A 42 -16.35 -17.68 -15.38
N SER A 43 -16.89 -18.40 -14.40
CA SER A 43 -17.14 -17.82 -13.07
C SER A 43 -15.82 -17.54 -12.34
N ILE A 44 -15.70 -16.33 -11.78
CA ILE A 44 -14.56 -15.93 -10.96
C ILE A 44 -14.87 -15.89 -9.46
N THR A 45 -16.08 -16.26 -9.06
CA THR A 45 -16.56 -16.09 -7.68
C THR A 45 -15.77 -16.92 -6.70
N ASP A 46 -15.55 -18.21 -6.99
CA ASP A 46 -14.80 -19.10 -6.12
C ASP A 46 -13.29 -18.84 -6.17
N PRO A 47 -12.66 -18.60 -7.35
CA PRO A 47 -11.29 -18.11 -7.42
C PRO A 47 -11.06 -16.85 -6.57
N LEU A 48 -11.94 -15.85 -6.66
CA LEU A 48 -11.83 -14.61 -5.86
C LEU A 48 -11.89 -14.88 -4.35
N LYS A 49 -12.79 -15.76 -3.89
CA LYS A 49 -12.85 -16.14 -2.47
C LYS A 49 -11.54 -16.77 -1.99
N ARG A 50 -10.94 -17.62 -2.82
CA ARG A 50 -9.64 -18.28 -2.51
C ARG A 50 -8.48 -17.31 -2.53
N ILE A 51 -8.44 -16.40 -3.50
CA ILE A 51 -7.45 -15.31 -3.55
C ILE A 51 -7.56 -14.46 -2.29
N LYS A 52 -8.77 -14.04 -1.89
CA LYS A 52 -9.01 -13.30 -0.64
C LYS A 52 -8.54 -14.08 0.59
N CYS A 53 -8.79 -15.38 0.64
CA CYS A 53 -8.31 -16.25 1.72
C CYS A 53 -6.77 -16.28 1.79
N LEU A 54 -6.09 -16.48 0.66
CA LEU A 54 -4.62 -16.43 0.63
C LEU A 54 -4.09 -15.06 1.06
N LYS A 55 -4.67 -13.96 0.56
CA LYS A 55 -4.28 -12.61 0.98
C LYS A 55 -4.33 -12.44 2.50
N GLN A 56 -5.39 -12.91 3.16
CA GLN A 56 -5.52 -12.83 4.62
C GLN A 56 -4.45 -13.61 5.39
N VAL A 57 -3.93 -14.70 4.82
CA VAL A 57 -2.81 -15.43 5.40
C VAL A 57 -1.52 -14.62 5.23
N PHE A 58 -1.25 -14.13 4.02
CA PHE A 58 0.01 -13.44 3.70
C PHE A 58 0.13 -12.04 4.33
N THR A 59 -0.97 -11.34 4.59
CA THR A 59 -0.95 -10.04 5.29
C THR A 59 -0.41 -10.13 6.72
N ARG A 60 -0.45 -11.32 7.33
CA ARG A 60 0.04 -11.59 8.69
C ARG A 60 1.49 -12.05 8.74
N ILE A 61 2.11 -12.26 7.59
CA ILE A 61 3.49 -12.77 7.54
C ILE A 61 4.47 -11.66 7.89
N PRO A 62 5.42 -11.90 8.81
CA PRO A 62 6.49 -10.96 9.12
C PRO A 62 7.26 -10.55 7.86
N ILE A 63 7.60 -9.27 7.78
CA ILE A 63 8.42 -8.68 6.71
C ILE A 63 9.73 -9.46 6.50
N SER A 64 10.35 -9.94 7.59
CA SER A 64 11.57 -10.73 7.56
C SER A 64 11.44 -12.06 6.80
N LEU A 65 10.25 -12.66 6.74
CA LEU A 65 9.99 -13.92 6.02
C LEU A 65 9.62 -13.70 4.56
N ARG A 66 9.26 -12.47 4.17
CA ARG A 66 8.82 -12.12 2.81
C ARG A 66 9.88 -12.46 1.77
N LYS A 67 11.14 -12.09 2.04
CA LYS A 67 12.28 -12.35 1.17
C LYS A 67 12.49 -13.85 0.95
N SER A 68 12.47 -14.65 2.02
CA SER A 68 12.63 -16.10 1.92
C SER A 68 11.46 -16.77 1.18
N LEU A 69 10.23 -16.30 1.40
CA LEU A 69 9.07 -16.79 0.64
C LEU A 69 9.20 -16.47 -0.85
N ARG A 70 9.60 -15.24 -1.20
CA ARG A 70 9.85 -14.84 -2.58
C ARG A 70 10.94 -15.69 -3.24
N GLU A 71 12.07 -15.90 -2.56
CA GLU A 71 13.15 -16.76 -3.07
C GLU A 71 12.65 -18.18 -3.36
N LYS A 72 11.85 -18.77 -2.45
CA LYS A 72 11.22 -20.07 -2.69
C LYS A 72 10.25 -20.06 -3.87
N VAL A 73 9.49 -18.98 -4.04
CA VAL A 73 8.58 -18.81 -5.17
C VAL A 73 9.36 -18.72 -6.49
N PHE A 74 10.45 -17.96 -6.55
CA PHE A 74 11.29 -17.88 -7.77
C PHE A 74 11.94 -19.22 -8.12
N SER A 75 12.54 -19.91 -7.15
CA SER A 75 13.08 -21.24 -7.39
C SER A 75 12.00 -22.23 -7.86
N ALA A 76 10.78 -22.11 -7.34
CA ALA A 76 9.66 -22.94 -7.78
C ALA A 76 9.20 -22.61 -9.22
N MET A 77 9.18 -21.34 -9.61
CA MET A 77 8.88 -20.91 -10.99
C MET A 77 9.91 -21.45 -11.99
N GLU A 78 11.20 -21.35 -11.66
CA GLU A 78 12.30 -21.87 -12.48
C GLU A 78 12.21 -23.39 -12.67
N ASN A 79 11.74 -24.12 -11.65
CA ASN A 79 11.54 -25.56 -11.73
C ASN A 79 10.24 -25.99 -12.44
N CYS A 80 9.33 -25.06 -12.71
CA CYS A 80 7.99 -25.33 -13.25
C CYS A 80 7.73 -24.65 -14.61
N LEU A 81 8.77 -24.30 -15.36
CA LEU A 81 8.64 -23.60 -16.65
C LEU A 81 7.78 -24.36 -17.68
N ASP A 82 7.73 -25.70 -17.58
CA ASP A 82 6.97 -26.56 -18.48
C ASP A 82 5.47 -26.70 -18.12
N SER A 83 5.03 -26.16 -16.98
CA SER A 83 3.63 -26.21 -16.54
C SER A 83 3.08 -24.81 -16.27
N SER A 84 2.29 -24.29 -17.21
CA SER A 84 1.66 -22.98 -17.07
C SER A 84 0.74 -22.87 -15.86
N GLU A 85 0.07 -23.95 -15.44
CA GLU A 85 -0.77 -23.94 -14.24
C GLU A 85 0.07 -23.82 -12.97
N ALA A 86 1.17 -24.57 -12.86
CA ALA A 86 2.07 -24.48 -11.72
C ALA A 86 2.75 -23.11 -11.66
N LEU A 87 3.26 -22.63 -12.80
CA LEU A 87 3.84 -21.31 -12.95
C LEU A 87 2.85 -20.22 -12.52
N SER A 88 1.60 -20.31 -12.98
CA SER A 88 0.55 -19.35 -12.66
C SER A 88 0.20 -19.31 -11.17
N ILE A 89 0.22 -20.46 -10.49
CA ILE A 89 0.07 -20.51 -9.03
C ILE A 89 1.22 -19.80 -8.33
N PHE A 90 2.47 -20.06 -8.72
CA PHE A 90 3.60 -19.36 -8.13
C PHE A 90 3.58 -17.86 -8.46
N THR A 91 3.15 -17.46 -9.64
CA THR A 91 2.96 -16.04 -10.01
C THR A 91 1.89 -15.36 -9.18
N LEU A 92 0.77 -16.06 -8.93
CA LEU A 92 -0.28 -15.58 -8.04
C LEU A 92 0.24 -15.40 -6.61
N LEU A 93 1.00 -16.37 -6.09
CA LEU A 93 1.61 -16.30 -4.75
C LEU A 93 2.62 -15.14 -4.66
N PHE A 94 3.50 -15.00 -5.66
CA PHE A 94 4.43 -13.88 -5.75
C PHE A 94 3.70 -12.53 -5.71
N SER A 95 2.67 -12.40 -6.54
CA SER A 95 1.87 -11.17 -6.60
C SER A 95 1.20 -10.85 -5.27
N ILE A 96 0.59 -11.84 -4.60
CA ILE A 96 0.01 -11.65 -3.28
C ILE A 96 1.08 -11.25 -2.25
N ILE A 97 2.22 -11.92 -2.24
CA ILE A 97 3.31 -11.63 -1.30
C ILE A 97 3.81 -10.19 -1.49
N GLU A 98 4.02 -9.73 -2.72
CA GLU A 98 4.57 -8.40 -3.00
C GLU A 98 3.51 -7.28 -2.92
N THR A 99 2.23 -7.55 -3.17
CA THR A 99 1.19 -6.51 -3.18
C THR A 99 0.33 -6.45 -1.91
N CYS A 100 0.29 -7.53 -1.13
CA CYS A 100 -0.61 -7.64 0.03
C CYS A 100 0.14 -7.71 1.38
N SER A 101 1.43 -8.06 1.39
CA SER A 101 2.22 -7.98 2.63
C SER A 101 2.47 -6.53 2.99
N LEU A 102 2.45 -6.21 4.29
CA LEU A 102 2.87 -4.89 4.77
C LEU A 102 4.30 -4.62 4.29
N ARG A 103 4.48 -3.54 3.53
CA ARG A 103 5.80 -2.96 3.24
C ARG A 103 6.23 -2.09 4.40
N ASN A 104 7.52 -1.98 4.65
CA ASN A 104 8.04 -1.09 5.67
C ASN A 104 8.23 0.33 5.09
N PRO A 105 7.29 1.29 5.29
CA PRO A 105 7.46 2.65 4.77
C PRO A 105 8.68 3.35 5.42
N ASP A 106 8.96 3.03 6.69
CA ASP A 106 10.06 3.62 7.47
C ASP A 106 11.44 3.25 6.93
N ARG A 107 11.55 2.07 6.30
CA ARG A 107 12.76 1.58 5.61
C ARG A 107 12.50 1.29 4.14
N SER A 108 11.73 2.19 3.52
CA SER A 108 11.45 2.17 2.08
C SER A 108 12.72 2.24 1.22
N ASP A 109 13.82 2.78 1.74
CA ASP A 109 15.16 2.70 1.13
C ASP A 109 15.63 1.25 0.96
N LEU A 110 15.48 0.44 2.01
CA LEU A 110 15.82 -0.99 1.99
C LEU A 110 14.84 -1.80 1.17
N GLU A 111 13.54 -1.47 1.24
CA GLU A 111 12.51 -2.11 0.41
C GLU A 111 12.77 -1.85 -1.07
N ALA A 112 13.10 -0.61 -1.45
CA ALA A 112 13.45 -0.25 -2.82
C ALA A 112 14.73 -0.96 -3.28
N SER A 113 15.77 -1.00 -2.43
CA SER A 113 16.99 -1.74 -2.72
C SER A 113 16.71 -3.24 -2.92
N ASP A 114 15.91 -3.86 -2.05
CA ASP A 114 15.52 -5.26 -2.17
C ASP A 114 14.77 -5.53 -3.48
N ILE A 115 13.84 -4.63 -3.86
CA ILE A 115 13.13 -4.69 -5.16
C ILE A 115 14.11 -4.65 -6.32
N ILE A 116 14.95 -3.62 -6.37
CA ILE A 116 15.93 -3.43 -7.45
C ILE A 116 16.86 -4.65 -7.56
N ASN A 117 17.26 -5.24 -6.43
CA ASN A 117 18.17 -6.38 -6.39
C ASN A 117 17.55 -7.66 -6.97
N TYR A 118 16.24 -7.88 -6.83
CA TYR A 118 15.60 -9.08 -7.39
C TYR A 118 15.06 -8.88 -8.81
N LEU A 119 14.95 -7.65 -9.32
CA LEU A 119 14.49 -7.37 -10.68
C LEU A 119 15.24 -8.16 -11.77
N PRO A 120 16.59 -8.30 -11.73
CA PRO A 120 17.30 -9.05 -12.76
C PRO A 120 16.84 -10.51 -12.87
N THR A 121 16.57 -11.17 -11.73
CA THR A 121 16.06 -12.55 -11.68
C THR A 121 14.68 -12.64 -12.32
N VAL A 122 13.76 -11.73 -11.96
CA VAL A 122 12.40 -11.72 -12.52
C VAL A 122 12.41 -11.37 -14.01
N ASN A 123 13.24 -10.41 -14.42
CA ASN A 123 13.37 -10.02 -15.82
C ASN A 123 13.93 -11.18 -16.66
N SER A 124 14.90 -11.93 -16.14
CA SER A 124 15.39 -13.15 -16.80
C SER A 124 14.25 -14.15 -17.00
N LEU A 125 13.45 -14.39 -15.96
CA LEU A 125 12.29 -15.28 -16.04
C LEU A 125 11.26 -14.78 -17.08
N ILE A 126 10.92 -13.49 -17.07
CA ILE A 126 10.02 -12.87 -18.05
C ILE A 126 10.53 -13.08 -19.47
N VAL A 127 11.83 -12.86 -19.72
CA VAL A 127 12.44 -13.07 -21.04
C VAL A 127 12.34 -14.52 -21.49
N THR A 128 12.71 -15.48 -20.63
CA THR A 128 12.62 -16.91 -20.94
C THR A 128 11.19 -17.35 -21.25
N LEU A 129 10.22 -16.93 -20.44
CA LEU A 129 8.82 -17.26 -20.64
C LEU A 129 8.25 -16.60 -21.91
N THR A 130 8.67 -15.37 -22.21
CA THR A 130 8.26 -14.66 -23.43
C THR A 130 8.75 -15.37 -24.69
N GLN A 131 9.99 -15.87 -24.70
CA GLN A 131 10.51 -16.67 -25.81
C GLN A 131 9.69 -17.95 -26.02
N SER A 132 9.33 -18.65 -24.93
CA SER A 132 8.44 -19.82 -24.98
C SER A 132 7.07 -19.44 -25.56
N PHE A 133 6.46 -18.36 -25.07
CA PHE A 133 5.18 -17.85 -25.55
C PHE A 133 5.20 -17.53 -27.06
N LEU A 134 6.21 -16.79 -27.54
CA LEU A 134 6.33 -16.42 -28.95
C LEU A 134 6.50 -17.64 -29.86
N SER A 135 7.04 -18.75 -29.35
CA SER A 135 7.19 -19.99 -30.11
C SER A 135 5.86 -20.74 -30.33
N GLN A 136 4.88 -20.58 -29.44
CA GLN A 136 3.63 -21.35 -29.46
C GLN A 136 2.61 -20.87 -30.52
N ARG A 137 2.77 -19.65 -31.06
CA ARG A 137 1.91 -19.06 -32.11
C ARG A 137 0.40 -19.22 -31.88
N SER A 138 -0.05 -19.05 -30.63
CA SER A 138 -1.46 -19.09 -30.27
C SER A 138 -2.13 -17.72 -30.39
N ASN A 139 -3.44 -17.72 -30.60
CA ASN A 139 -4.29 -16.52 -30.51
C ASN A 139 -5.36 -16.67 -29.40
N LEU A 140 -5.27 -17.72 -28.60
CA LEU A 140 -6.19 -18.00 -27.50
C LEU A 140 -5.67 -17.40 -26.21
N LEU A 141 -6.58 -16.96 -25.33
CA LEU A 141 -6.21 -16.51 -23.99
C LEU A 141 -5.42 -17.60 -23.27
N SER A 142 -4.20 -17.29 -22.81
CA SER A 142 -3.27 -18.28 -22.27
C SER A 142 -2.84 -17.91 -20.84
N LEU A 143 -2.72 -18.93 -20.00
CA LEU A 143 -2.14 -18.81 -18.67
C LEU A 143 -0.68 -18.39 -18.71
N LEU A 144 0.09 -18.84 -19.69
CA LEU A 144 1.49 -18.42 -19.85
C LEU A 144 1.56 -16.91 -20.11
N ALA A 145 0.75 -16.39 -21.03
CA ALA A 145 0.66 -14.96 -21.29
C ALA A 145 0.22 -14.17 -20.04
N TRP A 146 -0.78 -14.68 -19.32
CA TRP A 146 -1.22 -14.09 -18.05
C TRP A 146 -0.10 -14.09 -16.99
N ALA A 147 0.67 -15.17 -16.86
CA ALA A 147 1.75 -15.27 -15.90
C ALA A 147 2.85 -14.24 -16.18
N ILE A 148 3.27 -14.10 -17.44
CA ILE A 148 4.27 -13.09 -17.85
C ILE A 148 3.76 -11.68 -17.55
N GLY A 149 2.53 -11.37 -17.97
CA GLY A 149 1.94 -10.05 -17.73
C GLY A 149 1.76 -9.75 -16.24
N THR A 150 1.39 -10.73 -15.42
CA THR A 150 1.19 -10.57 -13.97
C THR A 150 2.51 -10.40 -13.23
N LEU A 151 3.58 -11.07 -13.65
CA LEU A 151 4.94 -10.82 -13.14
C LEU A 151 5.36 -9.37 -13.39
N ALA A 152 5.21 -8.91 -14.64
CA ALA A 152 5.52 -7.54 -15.01
C ALA A 152 4.66 -6.52 -14.25
N TYR A 153 3.34 -6.74 -14.18
CA TYR A 153 2.41 -5.93 -13.41
C TYR A 153 2.86 -5.81 -11.96
N THR A 154 3.16 -6.93 -11.31
CA THR A 154 3.55 -6.99 -9.90
C THR A 154 4.81 -6.19 -9.65
N CYS A 155 5.90 -6.42 -10.41
CA CYS A 155 7.14 -5.67 -10.23
C CYS A 155 6.97 -4.17 -10.53
N ARG A 156 6.21 -3.82 -11.57
CA ARG A 156 5.90 -2.41 -11.86
C ARG A 156 5.09 -1.75 -10.75
N GLN A 157 4.14 -2.46 -10.12
CA GLN A 157 3.43 -1.95 -8.93
C GLN A 157 4.38 -1.72 -7.76
N CYS A 158 5.38 -2.58 -7.56
CA CYS A 158 6.40 -2.39 -6.52
C CYS A 158 7.23 -1.13 -6.78
N LEU A 159 7.60 -0.87 -8.04
CA LEU A 159 8.36 0.32 -8.43
C LEU A 159 7.53 1.60 -8.34
N ILE A 160 6.25 1.56 -8.73
CA ILE A 160 5.31 2.66 -8.51
C ILE A 160 5.21 2.97 -7.01
N TRP A 161 5.12 1.93 -6.16
CA TRP A 161 5.17 2.11 -4.71
C TRP A 161 6.47 2.80 -4.27
N CYS A 162 7.64 2.34 -4.74
CA CYS A 162 8.93 2.99 -4.45
C CYS A 162 8.98 4.46 -4.89
N SER A 163 8.33 4.78 -6.01
CA SER A 163 8.29 6.16 -6.53
C SER A 163 7.37 7.06 -5.71
N HIS A 164 6.20 6.57 -5.30
CA HIS A 164 5.34 7.27 -4.34
C HIS A 164 6.00 7.42 -2.96
N GLN A 165 7.01 6.59 -2.72
CA GLN A 165 7.90 6.67 -1.58
C GLN A 165 9.17 7.49 -1.89
N ASP A 166 9.27 8.32 -2.92
CA ASP A 166 10.48 9.12 -3.22
C ASP A 166 11.83 8.35 -3.16
N CYS A 167 11.80 7.02 -3.28
CA CYS A 167 12.97 6.14 -3.25
C CYS A 167 13.43 5.77 -4.65
N LEU A 168 12.65 6.17 -5.66
CA LEU A 168 12.88 5.89 -7.06
C LEU A 168 12.28 7.02 -7.91
N ASP A 169 13.10 7.69 -8.71
CA ASP A 169 12.61 8.68 -9.66
C ASP A 169 12.26 8.03 -11.00
N LEU A 170 10.96 7.79 -11.23
CA LEU A 170 10.46 7.24 -12.48
C LEU A 170 10.51 8.22 -13.66
N LYS A 171 10.91 9.48 -13.44
CA LYS A 171 11.19 10.44 -14.52
C LYS A 171 12.57 10.22 -15.13
N GLU A 172 13.55 9.77 -14.33
CA GLU A 172 14.90 9.47 -14.83
C GLU A 172 14.92 8.16 -15.62
N GLN A 173 14.24 7.13 -15.11
CA GLN A 173 14.09 5.85 -15.79
C GLN A 173 12.63 5.39 -15.68
N PRO A 174 11.89 5.32 -16.81
CA PRO A 174 10.50 4.87 -16.79
C PRO A 174 10.41 3.39 -16.41
N LEU A 175 9.20 2.95 -16.03
CA LEU A 175 8.94 1.56 -15.61
C LEU A 175 9.42 0.52 -16.64
N GLU A 176 9.27 0.82 -17.92
CA GLU A 176 9.74 0.00 -19.05
C GLU A 176 11.26 -0.22 -19.01
N GLY A 177 12.02 0.74 -18.50
CA GLY A 177 13.46 0.64 -18.34
C GLY A 177 13.87 -0.32 -17.22
N TYR A 178 13.01 -0.53 -16.22
CA TYR A 178 13.27 -1.45 -15.11
C TYR A 178 12.69 -2.84 -15.35
N VAL A 179 11.47 -2.91 -15.89
CA VAL A 179 10.74 -4.16 -16.14
C VAL A 179 10.19 -4.10 -17.56
N PRO A 180 11.02 -4.45 -18.57
CA PRO A 180 10.60 -4.44 -19.95
C PRO A 180 9.56 -5.54 -20.20
N LEU A 181 8.61 -5.25 -21.09
CA LEU A 181 7.64 -6.21 -21.55
C LEU A 181 7.59 -6.16 -23.07
N ASP A 182 7.57 -7.34 -23.70
CA ASP A 182 7.60 -7.44 -25.15
C ASP A 182 6.33 -6.82 -25.77
N PRO A 183 6.45 -5.91 -26.75
CA PRO A 183 5.31 -5.29 -27.43
C PRO A 183 4.37 -6.29 -28.10
N ASP A 184 4.89 -7.43 -28.57
CA ASP A 184 4.10 -8.48 -29.22
C ASP A 184 3.21 -9.17 -28.19
N LEU A 185 3.68 -9.35 -26.95
CA LEU A 185 2.85 -9.86 -25.85
C LEU A 185 1.75 -8.85 -25.46
N LEU A 186 2.11 -7.56 -25.32
CA LEU A 186 1.15 -6.51 -24.97
C LEU A 186 0.06 -6.35 -26.02
N SER A 187 0.41 -6.48 -27.30
CA SER A 187 -0.54 -6.39 -28.41
C SER A 187 -1.33 -7.69 -28.64
N SER A 188 -0.85 -8.83 -28.13
CA SER A 188 -1.46 -10.15 -28.32
C SER A 188 -2.91 -10.25 -27.80
N PRO A 189 -3.78 -11.04 -28.46
CA PRO A 189 -5.09 -11.44 -27.94
C PRO A 189 -4.99 -12.50 -26.84
N CYS A 190 -3.81 -13.09 -26.59
CA CYS A 190 -3.62 -14.13 -25.58
C CYS A 190 -3.63 -13.59 -24.13
N LEU A 191 -3.47 -12.28 -23.97
CA LEU A 191 -3.41 -11.61 -22.68
C LEU A 191 -4.83 -11.17 -22.25
N PRO A 192 -5.27 -11.47 -21.01
CA PRO A 192 -6.56 -11.00 -20.51
C PRO A 192 -6.71 -9.47 -20.61
N LYS A 193 -7.89 -9.01 -21.01
CA LYS A 193 -8.17 -7.61 -21.33
C LYS A 193 -7.94 -6.69 -20.15
N LEU A 194 -8.31 -7.11 -18.94
CA LEU A 194 -8.10 -6.33 -17.73
C LEU A 194 -6.60 -6.14 -17.46
N LEU A 195 -5.82 -7.23 -17.51
CA LEU A 195 -4.38 -7.18 -17.29
C LEU A 195 -3.69 -6.30 -18.35
N LYS A 196 -4.07 -6.44 -19.62
CA LYS A 196 -3.60 -5.57 -20.71
C LYS A 196 -3.91 -4.09 -20.47
N CYS A 197 -5.14 -3.78 -20.05
CA CYS A 197 -5.55 -2.42 -19.70
C CYS A 197 -4.67 -1.84 -18.59
N VAL A 198 -4.47 -2.59 -17.51
CA VAL A 198 -3.69 -2.14 -16.35
C VAL A 198 -2.22 -1.96 -16.70
N LEU A 199 -1.62 -2.85 -17.49
CA LEU A 199 -0.24 -2.72 -17.95
C LEU A 199 -0.05 -1.48 -18.84
N ASN A 200 -1.00 -1.20 -19.72
CA ASN A 200 -0.99 0.03 -20.53
C ASN A 200 -1.13 1.28 -19.66
N CYS A 201 -1.94 1.23 -18.59
CA CYS A 201 -2.03 2.32 -17.63
C CYS A 201 -0.69 2.58 -16.94
N GLN A 202 -0.01 1.52 -16.47
CA GLN A 202 1.33 1.63 -15.87
C GLN A 202 2.34 2.24 -16.84
N ALA A 203 2.33 1.81 -18.11
CA ALA A 203 3.27 2.29 -19.13
C ALA A 203 3.07 3.78 -19.49
N SER A 204 1.82 4.23 -19.51
CA SER A 204 1.46 5.61 -19.88
C SER A 204 1.41 6.57 -18.70
N GLY A 205 1.56 6.08 -17.46
CA GLY A 205 1.32 6.87 -16.25
C GLY A 205 -0.13 7.33 -16.09
N SER A 206 -1.08 6.69 -16.79
CA SER A 206 -2.50 7.01 -16.70
C SER A 206 -3.16 6.29 -15.51
N PRO A 207 -4.26 6.83 -14.96
CA PRO A 207 -4.93 6.23 -13.81
C PRO A 207 -5.42 4.80 -14.15
N PRO A 208 -5.32 3.86 -13.19
CA PRO A 208 -5.83 2.51 -13.39
C PRO A 208 -7.36 2.50 -13.49
N PRO A 209 -7.95 1.43 -14.06
CA PRO A 209 -9.40 1.29 -14.13
C PRO A 209 -10.00 1.12 -12.72
N THR A 210 -11.19 1.65 -12.52
CA THR A 210 -11.89 1.64 -11.23
C THR A 210 -12.72 0.35 -11.10
N PRO A 211 -12.46 -0.50 -10.11
CA PRO A 211 -13.27 -1.70 -9.87
C PRO A 211 -14.63 -1.36 -9.26
N GLN A 212 -15.61 -2.25 -9.41
CA GLN A 212 -16.84 -2.19 -8.61
C GLN A 212 -16.51 -2.25 -7.11
N SER A 213 -17.23 -1.49 -6.29
CA SER A 213 -16.93 -1.24 -4.86
C SER A 213 -16.61 -2.47 -3.99
N LYS A 214 -17.12 -3.65 -4.35
CA LYS A 214 -16.88 -4.91 -3.61
C LYS A 214 -15.57 -5.64 -3.94
N TYR A 215 -14.80 -5.15 -4.91
CA TYR A 215 -13.60 -5.80 -5.41
C TYR A 215 -12.40 -4.84 -5.43
N LEU A 216 -11.23 -5.38 -5.11
CA LEU A 216 -9.97 -4.67 -5.33
C LEU A 216 -9.44 -4.96 -6.74
N LEU A 217 -8.82 -3.96 -7.38
CA LEU A 217 -8.27 -4.12 -8.73
C LEU A 217 -7.25 -5.26 -8.80
N SER A 218 -6.37 -5.36 -7.80
CA SER A 218 -5.38 -6.45 -7.72
C SER A 218 -6.04 -7.83 -7.66
N GLU A 219 -7.18 -7.97 -6.99
CA GLU A 219 -7.92 -9.23 -6.93
C GLU A 219 -8.52 -9.60 -8.28
N LEU A 220 -9.04 -8.61 -9.01
CA LEU A 220 -9.58 -8.83 -10.35
C LEU A 220 -8.48 -9.16 -11.37
N VAL A 221 -7.32 -8.52 -11.26
CA VAL A 221 -6.13 -8.85 -12.07
C VAL A 221 -5.72 -10.30 -11.82
N LEU A 222 -5.68 -10.75 -10.55
CA LEU A 222 -5.37 -12.14 -10.22
C LEU A 222 -6.44 -13.12 -10.69
N ALA A 223 -7.72 -12.76 -10.53
CA ALA A 223 -8.84 -13.58 -10.98
C ALA A 223 -8.93 -13.69 -12.52
N SER A 224 -8.26 -12.80 -13.26
CA SER A 224 -8.24 -12.87 -14.73
C SER A 224 -7.51 -14.09 -15.29
N ALA A 225 -6.76 -14.83 -14.47
CA ALA A 225 -6.25 -16.17 -14.80
C ALA A 225 -7.37 -17.20 -15.03
N PHE A 226 -8.54 -17.00 -14.42
CA PHE A 226 -9.66 -17.94 -14.46
C PHE A 226 -10.71 -17.51 -15.48
N SER A 227 -10.89 -16.20 -15.67
CA SER A 227 -11.74 -15.69 -16.74
C SER A 227 -11.42 -14.27 -17.19
N ASP A 228 -11.51 -14.04 -18.50
CA ASP A 228 -11.48 -12.71 -19.10
C ASP A 228 -12.73 -11.87 -18.75
N GLY A 229 -13.76 -12.49 -18.17
CA GLY A 229 -14.98 -11.82 -17.70
C GLY A 229 -14.75 -10.76 -16.61
N THR A 230 -13.58 -10.76 -15.96
CA THR A 230 -13.17 -9.76 -14.95
C THR A 230 -13.22 -8.32 -15.49
N ILE A 231 -13.00 -8.12 -16.79
CA ILE A 231 -13.04 -6.78 -17.42
C ILE A 231 -14.40 -6.09 -17.25
N LYS A 232 -15.50 -6.86 -17.14
CA LYS A 232 -16.87 -6.31 -16.96
C LYS A 232 -17.08 -5.72 -15.56
N LEU A 233 -16.16 -5.98 -14.63
CA LEU A 233 -16.23 -5.54 -13.23
C LEU A 233 -15.37 -4.30 -12.97
N VAL A 234 -14.84 -3.69 -14.03
CA VAL A 234 -14.13 -2.42 -13.95
C VAL A 234 -14.73 -1.41 -14.93
N GLN A 235 -14.53 -0.14 -14.65
CA GLN A 235 -14.87 0.97 -15.53
C GLN A 235 -13.61 1.77 -15.83
N GLN A 236 -13.48 2.28 -17.05
CA GLN A 236 -12.38 3.19 -17.39
C GLN A 236 -12.56 4.50 -16.61
N CYS A 237 -11.54 4.87 -15.84
CA CYS A 237 -11.55 6.12 -15.10
C CYS A 237 -11.15 7.26 -16.06
N SER A 238 -12.07 8.18 -16.36
CA SER A 238 -11.78 9.37 -17.18
C SER A 238 -11.23 10.54 -16.35
N ASN A 239 -11.37 10.48 -15.02
CA ASN A 239 -11.11 11.60 -14.13
C ASN A 239 -9.99 11.25 -13.15
N PHE A 240 -8.86 11.95 -13.29
CA PHE A 240 -7.72 11.87 -12.36
C PHE A 240 -8.08 12.18 -10.89
N GLU A 241 -9.22 12.81 -10.63
CA GLU A 241 -9.58 13.38 -9.32
C GLU A 241 -10.25 12.40 -8.34
N LEU A 242 -10.74 11.24 -8.80
CA LEU A 242 -11.56 10.35 -7.96
C LEU A 242 -10.78 9.19 -7.32
N TYR A 243 -9.52 8.99 -7.67
CA TYR A 243 -8.73 7.90 -7.12
C TYR A 243 -7.64 8.46 -6.20
N ASN A 244 -7.94 8.53 -4.91
CA ASN A 244 -6.90 8.61 -3.90
C ASN A 244 -6.45 7.16 -3.58
N PRO A 245 -5.24 6.73 -4.00
CA PRO A 245 -4.75 5.37 -3.75
C PRO A 245 -4.58 5.03 -2.26
N LEU A 246 -4.78 6.01 -1.36
CA LEU A 246 -4.66 5.89 0.08
C LEU A 246 -6.00 5.72 0.82
N GLU A 247 -7.16 5.76 0.16
CA GLU A 247 -8.44 5.51 0.84
C GLU A 247 -8.54 4.05 1.29
N ASN A 248 -8.14 3.79 2.54
CA ASN A 248 -8.60 2.62 3.26
C ASN A 248 -10.07 2.82 3.66
N GLU A 249 -10.86 1.75 3.72
CA GLU A 249 -12.25 1.80 4.24
C GLU A 249 -12.34 2.48 5.62
N PHE A 250 -11.25 2.47 6.40
CA PHE A 250 -11.14 3.20 7.68
C PHE A 250 -11.29 4.72 7.56
N ASP A 251 -10.77 5.33 6.50
CA ASP A 251 -10.86 6.79 6.29
C ASP A 251 -12.28 7.22 5.91
N SER A 252 -13.06 6.32 5.27
CA SER A 252 -14.47 6.57 4.90
C SER A 252 -15.42 6.61 6.11
N SER A 253 -15.03 6.00 7.23
CA SER A 253 -15.84 5.93 8.46
C SER A 253 -15.74 7.17 9.37
N CYS A 254 -14.82 8.09 9.10
CA CYS A 254 -14.56 9.23 9.98
C CYS A 254 -14.83 10.56 9.25
N ALA A 255 -16.09 11.01 9.28
CA ALA A 255 -16.52 12.21 8.55
C ALA A 255 -15.80 13.52 8.96
N SER A 256 -15.13 13.54 10.12
CA SER A 256 -14.30 14.63 10.61
C SER A 256 -12.88 14.67 10.02
N LEU A 257 -12.42 13.58 9.41
CA LEU A 257 -11.18 13.54 8.63
C LEU A 257 -11.41 13.99 7.18
N HIS A 258 -12.66 13.94 6.70
CA HIS A 258 -13.01 14.64 5.47
C HIS A 258 -12.80 16.14 5.68
N SER A 259 -11.78 16.65 5.00
CA SER A 259 -11.64 18.08 4.76
C SER A 259 -13.00 18.59 4.27
N LYS A 260 -13.67 19.43 5.07
CA LYS A 260 -14.73 20.29 4.55
C LYS A 260 -14.03 21.28 3.62
N VAL A 261 -13.84 20.87 2.38
CA VAL A 261 -13.37 21.73 1.30
C VAL A 261 -14.51 22.70 0.97
N GLU A 262 -14.79 23.64 1.88
CA GLU A 262 -15.20 24.96 1.42
C GLU A 262 -13.91 25.62 0.96
N ARG A 263 -13.58 25.42 -0.34
CA ARG A 263 -12.59 26.20 -1.07
C ARG A 263 -13.03 27.68 -1.02
N LYS A 264 -12.71 28.36 0.08
CA LYS A 264 -12.33 29.76 0.01
C LYS A 264 -10.83 29.76 -0.22
N THR A 265 -10.45 29.84 -1.49
CA THR A 265 -9.14 30.34 -1.89
C THR A 265 -8.98 31.74 -1.31
N THR A 266 -8.56 31.83 -0.05
CA THR A 266 -7.98 33.07 0.46
C THR A 266 -6.58 33.15 -0.09
N SER A 267 -6.49 33.68 -1.32
CA SER A 267 -5.25 34.00 -2.05
C SER A 267 -4.42 35.11 -1.39
N ASN A 268 -4.48 35.25 -0.08
CA ASN A 268 -3.62 36.15 0.68
C ASN A 268 -2.60 35.28 1.42
N HIS A 269 -1.60 34.80 0.68
CA HIS A 269 -0.35 34.34 1.29
C HIS A 269 0.29 35.54 2.00
N LYS A 270 -0.17 35.83 3.22
CA LYS A 270 0.62 36.58 4.19
C LYS A 270 1.93 35.82 4.33
N SER A 271 3.04 36.56 4.27
CA SER A 271 4.40 36.06 4.46
C SER A 271 4.44 34.87 5.43
N PHE A 272 4.95 33.73 4.96
CA PHE A 272 5.17 32.56 5.80
C PHE A 272 5.88 32.98 7.08
N LEU A 273 5.37 32.55 8.24
CA LEU A 273 6.09 32.66 9.50
C LEU A 273 7.38 31.86 9.37
N SER A 274 8.52 32.42 9.76
CA SER A 274 9.78 31.66 9.75
C SER A 274 9.75 30.54 10.78
N HIS A 275 10.60 29.52 10.64
CA HIS A 275 10.71 28.47 11.67
C HIS A 275 10.98 29.03 13.08
N GLN A 276 11.69 30.15 13.19
CA GLN A 276 11.98 30.82 14.47
C GLN A 276 10.73 31.46 15.09
N ASP A 277 9.87 32.05 14.26
CA ASP A 277 8.60 32.62 14.70
C ASP A 277 7.65 31.52 15.18
N VAL A 278 7.57 30.42 14.42
CA VAL A 278 6.78 29.24 14.78
C VAL A 278 7.29 28.63 16.08
N GLN A 279 8.60 28.44 16.23
CA GLN A 279 9.18 27.93 17.47
C GLN A 279 8.83 28.81 18.66
N SER A 280 8.97 30.13 18.50
CA SER A 280 8.64 31.09 19.55
C SER A 280 7.16 31.06 19.93
N ALA A 281 6.27 30.88 18.95
CA ALA A 281 4.83 30.77 19.19
C ALA A 281 4.43 29.47 19.89
N LEU A 282 5.03 28.33 19.50
CA LEU A 282 4.78 27.02 20.09
C LEU A 282 5.30 26.90 21.53
N MET A 283 6.34 27.65 21.89
CA MET A 283 6.90 27.70 23.25
C MET A 283 6.11 28.60 24.20
N THR A 284 5.06 29.29 23.73
CA THR A 284 4.20 30.07 24.62
C THR A 284 3.28 29.16 25.46
N SER A 285 2.87 29.61 26.65
CA SER A 285 1.86 28.87 27.45
C SER A 285 0.41 29.15 27.02
N ASP A 286 0.23 29.94 25.95
CA ASP A 286 -1.05 30.38 25.42
C ASP A 286 -1.55 29.42 24.33
N LEU A 287 -2.52 28.58 24.70
CA LEU A 287 -3.06 27.55 23.82
C LEU A 287 -3.83 28.12 22.62
N LEU A 288 -4.40 29.33 22.72
CA LEU A 288 -5.10 29.97 21.60
C LEU A 288 -4.09 30.42 20.54
N LYS A 289 -3.00 31.05 20.98
CA LYS A 289 -1.92 31.47 20.09
C LYS A 289 -1.23 30.27 19.42
N ILE A 290 -1.04 29.19 20.16
CA ILE A 290 -0.56 27.92 19.61
C ILE A 290 -1.55 27.38 18.57
N GLN A 291 -2.85 27.37 18.87
CA GLN A 291 -3.89 26.88 17.96
C GLN A 291 -3.92 27.66 16.63
N GLU A 292 -3.83 28.99 16.69
CA GLU A 292 -3.76 29.84 15.50
C GLU A 292 -2.51 29.53 14.66
N THR A 293 -1.37 29.32 15.33
CA THR A 293 -0.11 28.95 14.67
C THR A 293 -0.23 27.61 13.96
N VAL A 294 -0.78 26.59 14.63
CA VAL A 294 -0.98 25.25 14.05
C VAL A 294 -1.96 25.31 12.87
N LYS A 295 -3.07 26.06 12.97
CA LYS A 295 -4.02 26.26 11.86
C LYS A 295 -3.38 26.93 10.64
N SER A 296 -2.45 27.86 10.85
CA SER A 296 -1.70 28.50 9.75
C SER A 296 -0.81 27.49 9.00
N ILE A 297 -0.17 26.58 9.74
CA ILE A 297 0.64 25.50 9.16
C ILE A 297 -0.26 24.50 8.42
N GLU A 298 -1.40 24.12 9.00
CA GLU A 298 -2.40 23.29 8.31
C GLU A 298 -2.86 23.93 7.00
N GLY A 299 -3.16 25.23 6.99
CA GLY A 299 -3.53 25.95 5.77
C GLY A 299 -2.44 25.86 4.71
N SER A 300 -1.17 26.02 5.09
CA SER A 300 -0.02 25.90 4.18
C SER A 300 0.13 24.49 3.59
N ILE A 301 -0.17 23.46 4.38
CA ILE A 301 -0.20 22.06 3.93
C ILE A 301 -1.33 21.85 2.91
N LEU A 302 -2.53 22.34 3.22
CA LEU A 302 -3.72 22.19 2.35
C LEU A 302 -3.58 22.95 1.03
N ASP A 303 -2.90 24.09 1.04
CA ASP A 303 -2.57 24.89 -0.15
C ASP A 303 -1.43 24.27 -0.98
N ASN A 304 -0.87 23.13 -0.54
CA ASN A 304 0.22 22.41 -1.19
C ASN A 304 1.43 23.32 -1.48
N ALA A 305 1.80 24.14 -0.48
CA ALA A 305 2.91 25.06 -0.59
C ALA A 305 4.23 24.35 -0.96
N PRO A 306 5.15 25.00 -1.70
CA PRO A 306 6.45 24.41 -2.04
C PRO A 306 7.20 23.98 -0.78
N LEU A 307 7.80 22.78 -0.81
CA LEU A 307 8.55 22.23 0.31
C LEU A 307 9.94 22.87 0.43
N THR A 308 10.00 24.06 1.03
CA THR A 308 11.25 24.77 1.32
C THR A 308 11.94 24.19 2.56
N GLU A 309 13.27 24.35 2.68
CA GLU A 309 14.03 23.95 3.87
C GLU A 309 13.47 24.58 5.16
N ASP A 310 12.99 25.82 5.08
CA ASP A 310 12.35 26.51 6.22
C ASP A 310 11.04 25.84 6.64
N PHE A 311 10.22 25.40 5.67
CA PHE A 311 9.00 24.66 5.96
C PHE A 311 9.28 23.28 6.56
N LYS A 312 10.37 22.62 6.17
CA LYS A 312 10.80 21.38 6.82
C LYS A 312 11.11 21.61 8.31
N LEU A 313 11.81 22.70 8.62
CA LEU A 313 12.11 23.08 10.01
C LEU A 313 10.83 23.44 10.79
N ILE A 314 9.87 24.11 10.16
CA ILE A 314 8.55 24.39 10.75
C ILE A 314 7.84 23.08 11.14
N CYS A 315 7.77 22.10 10.23
CA CYS A 315 7.21 20.78 10.53
C CYS A 315 7.95 20.09 11.68
N LYS A 316 9.30 20.16 11.69
CA LYS A 316 10.14 19.58 12.76
C LYS A 316 9.74 20.10 14.13
N VAL A 317 9.79 21.42 14.28
CA VAL A 317 9.56 22.09 15.56
C VAL A 317 8.13 21.88 16.02
N THR A 318 7.17 21.90 15.10
CA THR A 318 5.75 21.65 15.39
C THR A 318 5.54 20.26 15.98
N ILE A 319 6.15 19.26 15.36
CA ILE A 319 6.05 17.87 15.81
C ILE A 319 6.77 17.64 17.15
N GLN A 320 7.95 18.23 17.35
CA GLN A 320 8.70 18.11 18.61
C GLN A 320 7.97 18.68 19.82
N ASN A 321 7.23 19.78 19.65
CA ASN A 321 6.54 20.47 20.73
C ASN A 321 5.12 19.93 20.99
N ALA A 322 4.53 19.19 20.04
CA ALA A 322 3.18 18.64 20.14
C ALA A 322 2.89 17.90 21.46
N PRO A 323 3.77 17.01 21.99
CA PRO A 323 3.45 16.23 23.18
C PRO A 323 3.30 17.09 24.44
N ALA A 324 4.21 18.05 24.63
CA ALA A 324 4.17 18.96 25.78
C ALA A 324 2.96 19.90 25.73
N ILE A 325 2.61 20.39 24.54
CA ILE A 325 1.45 21.23 24.30
C ILE A 325 0.15 20.45 24.56
N LEU A 326 0.03 19.24 24.00
CA LEU A 326 -1.15 18.38 24.19
C LEU A 326 -1.32 17.95 25.64
N LEU A 327 -0.23 17.67 26.35
CA LEU A 327 -0.26 17.39 27.78
C LEU A 327 -0.75 18.60 28.58
N THR A 328 -0.26 19.79 28.26
CA THR A 328 -0.69 21.05 28.89
C THR A 328 -2.18 21.32 28.66
N ALA A 329 -2.65 21.13 27.42
CA ALA A 329 -4.07 21.26 27.08
C ALA A 329 -4.94 20.20 27.78
N ALA A 330 -4.46 18.97 27.87
CA ALA A 330 -5.15 17.89 28.59
C ALA A 330 -5.22 18.17 30.10
N ASN A 331 -4.18 18.72 30.73
CA ASN A 331 -4.20 19.08 32.14
C ASN A 331 -5.24 20.19 32.42
N LYS A 332 -5.32 21.22 31.58
CA LYS A 332 -6.36 22.27 31.68
C LYS A 332 -7.79 21.71 31.50
N LEU A 333 -7.93 20.67 30.68
CA LEU A 333 -9.20 19.94 30.52
C LEU A 333 -9.56 19.11 31.78
N ASN A 334 -8.58 18.71 32.59
CA ASN A 334 -8.78 17.88 33.78
C ASN A 334 -9.04 18.70 35.04
N GLU A 335 -8.44 19.89 35.12
CA GLU A 335 -8.59 20.81 36.25
C GLU A 335 -9.96 21.52 36.27
N SER A 336 -10.69 21.49 35.16
CA SER A 336 -12.03 22.07 35.04
C SER A 336 -13.09 21.00 35.28
N THR A 337 -13.71 21.01 36.47
CA THR A 337 -14.85 20.13 36.82
C THR A 337 -16.06 20.33 35.90
N ASP A 338 -16.16 21.52 35.28
CA ASP A 338 -16.98 21.81 34.09
C ASP A 338 -16.04 22.30 32.98
N ALA A 339 -15.32 21.37 32.33
CA ALA A 339 -14.49 21.72 31.18
C ALA A 339 -15.32 22.46 30.14
N SER A 340 -15.06 23.77 30.00
CA SER A 340 -15.78 24.60 29.04
C SER A 340 -15.62 23.99 27.64
N ASP A 341 -16.70 23.99 26.86
CA ASP A 341 -16.67 23.47 25.48
C ASP A 341 -15.57 24.14 24.64
N GLU A 342 -15.16 25.34 25.03
CA GLU A 342 -14.03 26.08 24.48
C GLU A 342 -12.67 25.38 24.70
N ILE A 343 -12.34 24.93 25.92
CA ILE A 343 -11.07 24.21 26.19
C ILE A 343 -11.05 22.86 25.47
N ARG A 344 -12.19 22.17 25.42
CA ARG A 344 -12.34 20.92 24.66
C ARG A 344 -12.15 21.14 23.15
N SER A 345 -12.73 22.22 22.61
CA SER A 345 -12.56 22.63 21.21
C SER A 345 -11.11 22.95 20.87
N ILE A 346 -10.40 23.69 21.74
CA ILE A 346 -8.98 24.00 21.59
C ILE A 346 -8.14 22.72 21.57
N TYR A 347 -8.37 21.81 22.52
CA TYR A 347 -7.67 20.52 22.58
C TYR A 347 -7.86 19.70 21.29
N CYS A 348 -9.10 19.50 20.86
CA CYS A 348 -9.41 18.74 19.64
C CYS A 348 -8.79 19.39 18.40
N SER A 349 -8.85 20.72 18.30
CA SER A 349 -8.24 21.44 17.18
C SER A 349 -6.72 21.31 17.15
N LEU A 350 -6.06 21.39 18.30
CA LEU A 350 -4.60 21.19 18.41
C LEU A 350 -4.23 19.75 18.04
N PHE A 351 -4.95 18.77 18.59
CA PHE A 351 -4.72 17.36 18.30
C PHE A 351 -4.83 17.05 16.81
N CYS A 352 -5.94 17.47 16.17
CA CYS A 352 -6.13 17.28 14.73
C CYS A 352 -5.05 18.01 13.90
N GLY A 353 -4.66 19.21 14.30
CA GLY A 353 -3.63 19.95 13.58
C GLY A 353 -2.25 19.35 13.68
N PHE A 354 -1.83 18.91 14.86
CA PHE A 354 -0.57 18.17 14.99
C PHE A 354 -0.61 16.86 14.20
N LEU A 355 -1.75 16.15 14.19
CA LEU A 355 -1.93 14.95 13.40
C LEU A 355 -1.79 15.22 11.89
N ARG A 356 -2.37 16.31 11.36
CA ARG A 356 -2.23 16.67 9.95
C ARG A 356 -0.80 17.06 9.57
N VAL A 357 -0.12 17.83 10.43
CA VAL A 357 1.29 18.16 10.23
C VAL A 357 2.15 16.89 10.26
N TRP A 358 1.82 15.94 11.13
CA TRP A 358 2.51 14.66 11.22
C TRP A 358 2.29 13.79 9.97
N ILE A 359 1.05 13.61 9.52
CA ILE A 359 0.71 12.90 8.28
C ILE A 359 1.48 13.52 7.11
N TYR A 360 1.45 14.85 6.99
CA TYR A 360 2.17 15.55 5.94
C TYR A 360 3.69 15.32 6.01
N ALA A 361 4.30 15.40 7.20
CA ALA A 361 5.73 15.16 7.36
C ALA A 361 6.13 13.71 7.04
N LEU A 362 5.25 12.74 7.34
CA LEU A 362 5.42 11.34 6.94
C LEU A 362 5.32 11.16 5.42
N GLU A 363 4.26 11.70 4.81
CA GLU A 363 4.04 11.67 3.36
C GLU A 363 5.19 12.33 2.58
N ARG A 364 5.77 13.40 3.13
CA ARG A 364 6.87 14.16 2.53
C ARG A 364 8.26 13.74 2.98
N ARG A 365 8.39 12.68 3.79
CA ARG A 365 9.68 12.14 4.27
C ARG A 365 10.59 13.20 4.84
N LEU A 366 10.01 14.07 5.66
CA LEU A 366 10.78 15.02 6.45
C LEU A 366 11.42 14.22 7.59
N VAL A 367 12.45 13.44 7.25
CA VAL A 367 13.23 12.62 8.17
C VAL A 367 13.99 13.59 9.07
N PHE A 368 13.38 13.92 10.21
CA PHE A 368 14.08 14.64 11.24
C PHE A 368 15.09 13.65 11.82
N ALA A 369 16.36 13.77 11.40
CA ALA A 369 17.48 12.89 11.78
C ALA A 369 17.62 12.67 13.30
N GLU A 370 16.94 13.48 14.12
CA GLU A 370 16.98 13.50 15.58
C GLU A 370 15.70 12.97 16.25
N ILE A 371 14.64 12.61 15.50
CA ILE A 371 13.37 12.15 16.06
C ILE A 371 13.06 10.73 15.58
N PRO A 372 13.19 9.71 16.45
CA PRO A 372 12.81 8.35 16.11
C PRO A 372 11.32 8.26 15.76
N GLN A 373 10.97 7.59 14.66
CA GLN A 373 9.56 7.41 14.25
C GLN A 373 8.73 6.65 15.30
N SER A 374 9.36 5.76 16.08
CA SER A 374 8.75 5.11 17.23
C SER A 374 8.35 6.10 18.34
N TYR A 375 9.13 7.17 18.55
CA TYR A 375 8.82 8.25 19.49
C TYR A 375 7.62 9.08 19.01
N LEU A 376 7.49 9.30 17.70
CA LEU A 376 6.34 9.98 17.10
C LEU A 376 5.03 9.18 17.23
N TYR A 377 5.10 7.87 17.05
CA TYR A 377 3.98 6.96 17.29
C TYR A 377 3.60 6.88 18.78
N LEU A 378 4.60 6.85 19.67
CA LEU A 378 4.43 6.82 21.13
C LEU A 378 3.86 8.11 21.71
N CYS A 379 4.25 9.27 21.18
CA CYS A 379 3.84 10.57 21.72
C CYS A 379 2.48 11.08 21.19
N GLY A 380 1.99 10.58 20.04
CA GLY A 380 0.76 11.08 19.41
C GLY A 380 -0.51 10.25 19.65
N PHE A 381 -0.41 8.91 19.75
CA PHE A 381 -1.62 8.06 19.59
C PHE A 381 -1.83 7.01 20.68
N ALA A 382 -0.85 6.78 21.55
CA ALA A 382 -1.01 5.80 22.62
C ALA A 382 -1.71 6.34 23.88
N ASN A 383 -1.73 7.67 24.11
CA ASN A 383 -2.18 8.17 25.42
C ASN A 383 -2.81 9.58 25.46
N ALA A 384 -3.77 9.82 24.57
CA ALA A 384 -4.60 11.02 24.57
C ALA A 384 -6.09 10.63 24.56
N ARG A 385 -6.59 10.11 25.70
CA ARG A 385 -8.03 10.05 26.07
C ARG A 385 -9.05 9.44 25.09
N PHE A 386 -8.71 8.38 24.35
CA PHE A 386 -9.71 7.44 23.83
C PHE A 386 -10.27 6.46 24.90
N GLN A 387 -9.92 6.63 26.17
CA GLN A 387 -10.37 5.76 27.27
C GLN A 387 -11.74 6.13 27.88
N VAL A 388 -12.75 6.52 27.11
CA VAL A 388 -14.11 6.62 27.70
C VAL A 388 -15.20 5.86 26.97
N HIS A 389 -15.09 5.48 25.70
CA HIS A 389 -16.06 4.55 25.12
C HIS A 389 -15.40 3.53 24.17
N ALA A 390 -15.46 2.26 24.59
CA ALA A 390 -15.17 1.03 23.83
C ALA A 390 -13.75 0.38 23.88
N LEU A 391 -12.96 0.61 24.95
CA LEU A 391 -11.83 -0.28 25.27
C LEU A 391 -12.30 -1.71 25.67
N ILE A 392 -13.59 -1.89 25.99
CA ILE A 392 -14.21 -3.20 26.23
C ILE A 392 -14.24 -4.06 24.94
N MET A 393 -14.17 -3.46 23.74
CA MET A 393 -14.09 -4.25 22.50
C MET A 393 -12.65 -4.56 22.05
N PHE A 394 -11.66 -3.76 22.47
CA PHE A 394 -10.27 -4.00 22.06
C PHE A 394 -9.54 -5.00 22.97
N ILE A 395 -9.93 -5.10 24.25
CA ILE A 395 -9.35 -6.08 25.20
C ILE A 395 -9.96 -7.49 25.01
N ALA A 396 -11.13 -7.62 24.36
CA ALA A 396 -11.73 -8.91 24.06
C ALA A 396 -11.01 -9.71 22.95
N PHE A 397 -10.02 -9.13 22.25
CA PHE A 397 -9.29 -9.81 21.16
C PHE A 397 -7.87 -10.27 21.51
N ASN A 398 -7.40 -10.10 22.75
CA ASN A 398 -6.04 -10.52 23.15
C ASN A 398 -5.94 -11.29 24.47
N VAL A 399 -7.04 -11.83 25.00
CA VAL A 399 -6.98 -12.83 26.07
C VAL A 399 -7.95 -13.96 25.72
N CYS A 400 -7.46 -14.99 25.03
CA CYS A 400 -8.05 -16.31 25.21
C CYS A 400 -7.41 -16.90 26.48
N PRO A 401 -8.22 -17.31 27.47
CA PRO A 401 -7.73 -17.90 28.71
C PRO A 401 -7.19 -19.29 28.42
N THR A 402 -5.98 -19.55 28.92
CA THR A 402 -5.51 -20.91 29.19
C THR A 402 -6.50 -21.63 30.10
N TYR A 403 -7.07 -22.72 29.57
CA TYR A 403 -7.27 -23.95 30.34
C TYR A 403 -6.21 -24.95 29.91
#